data_AF-A0A9D5KHC3-F1
#
_entry.id   AF-A0A9D5KHC3-F1
#
_cell.length_a   1.000
_cell.length_b   1.000
_cell.length_c   1.000
_cell.angle_alpha   90.00
_cell.angle_beta   90.00
_cell.angle_gamma   90.00
#
_symmetry.space_group_name_H-M   'P 1'
#
loop_
_entity.id
_entity.type
_entity.pdbx_description
1 polymer ?
#
loop_
_entity_poly.entity_id
_entity_poly.type
_entity_poly.pdbx_seq_one_letter_code
_entity_poly.pdbx_strand_id
1 'polypeptide(L)'
;MLFRQCSIVAVTFVLTLTIGAARAQYGPYNSRGLLEKKLYYVDENGKAGTCEFWSLYLGKHSCKITKPFPGEGDVVLDAEVNFNFLSSLYIEGKGYSSRGKIDVDAKFAVPEGDGLKDIEPEQIEYVYDYGAKVKVSNGDVTDLYLHPEGNKLPIRRMLVRIFTYDKKYKSLDFARDIAIKAFSFSKAGIQDAMRAGSSTQ
;
A
#
# COMPACT_ATOMS: atom_id res chain seq x y z
N MET A 1 30.70 -71.06 4.25
CA MET A 1 30.18 -70.11 5.26
C MET A 1 30.42 -68.71 4.70
N LEU A 2 29.58 -68.11 3.86
CA LEU A 2 28.28 -67.50 4.17
C LEU A 2 28.25 -66.89 5.58
N PHE A 3 28.30 -65.56 5.70
CA PHE A 3 27.16 -64.75 6.18
C PHE A 3 27.49 -63.23 6.16
N ARG A 4 26.72 -62.53 5.33
CA ARG A 4 26.07 -61.20 5.51
C ARG A 4 26.89 -59.90 5.60
N GLN A 5 26.85 -59.18 4.47
CA GLN A 5 26.63 -57.73 4.39
C GLN A 5 25.51 -57.25 5.33
N CYS A 6 25.73 -56.09 5.96
CA CYS A 6 24.67 -55.20 6.43
C CYS A 6 25.02 -53.78 5.99
N SER A 7 24.58 -53.42 4.78
CA SER A 7 24.58 -52.04 4.31
C SER A 7 23.40 -51.33 4.97
N ILE A 8 23.70 -50.35 5.84
CA ILE A 8 22.70 -49.45 6.42
C ILE A 8 22.28 -48.49 5.31
N VAL A 9 21.09 -48.70 4.75
CA VAL A 9 20.44 -47.77 3.82
C VAL A 9 19.82 -46.66 4.66
N ALA A 10 20.49 -45.50 4.71
CA ALA A 10 19.93 -44.27 5.24
C ALA A 10 18.91 -43.74 4.22
N VAL A 11 17.62 -43.91 4.52
CA VAL A 11 16.53 -43.30 3.77
C VAL A 11 16.41 -41.84 4.20
N THR A 12 16.98 -40.95 3.41
CA THR A 12 16.81 -39.49 3.59
C THR A 12 15.40 -39.09 3.17
N PHE A 13 14.54 -38.81 4.14
CA PHE A 13 13.25 -38.17 3.94
C PHE A 13 13.49 -36.72 3.45
N VAL A 14 13.39 -36.50 2.14
CA VAL A 14 13.33 -35.15 1.57
C VAL A 14 11.90 -34.66 1.74
N LEU A 15 11.66 -33.93 2.83
CA LEU A 15 10.46 -33.14 3.05
C LEU A 15 10.55 -31.89 2.15
N THR A 16 10.19 -32.02 0.87
CA THR A 16 10.00 -30.85 0.00
C THR A 16 8.73 -30.14 0.43
N LEU A 17 8.92 -29.16 1.32
CA LEU A 17 7.93 -28.12 1.63
C LEU A 17 7.40 -27.54 0.32
N THR A 18 6.10 -27.71 0.14
CA THR A 18 5.30 -27.06 -0.88
C THR A 18 5.53 -25.55 -0.81
N ILE A 19 6.18 -24.99 -1.83
CA ILE A 19 6.14 -23.55 -2.10
C ILE A 19 4.74 -23.26 -2.67
N GLY A 20 3.74 -23.36 -1.81
CA GLY A 20 2.43 -22.73 -1.98
C GLY A 20 2.61 -21.25 -1.64
N ALA A 21 3.36 -20.53 -2.47
CA ALA A 21 3.43 -19.08 -2.35
C ALA A 21 2.03 -18.53 -2.58
N ALA A 22 1.49 -17.96 -1.51
CA ALA A 22 0.21 -17.29 -1.43
C ALA A 22 -0.03 -16.40 -2.66
N ARG A 23 -0.78 -16.93 -3.63
CA ARG A 23 -1.63 -16.09 -4.49
C ARG A 23 -2.78 -15.64 -3.60
N ALA A 24 -2.48 -14.68 -2.74
CA ALA A 24 -3.49 -13.94 -2.01
C ALA A 24 -4.53 -13.44 -3.03
N GLN A 25 -5.80 -13.60 -2.66
CA GLN A 25 -6.96 -13.17 -3.41
C GLN A 25 -6.89 -11.66 -3.67
N TYR A 26 -6.25 -11.27 -4.76
CA TYR A 26 -6.35 -9.91 -5.30
C TYR A 26 -7.38 -9.98 -6.42
N GLY A 27 -8.58 -9.46 -6.15
CA GLY A 27 -9.64 -9.39 -7.16
C GLY A 27 -9.18 -8.63 -8.42
N PRO A 28 -9.87 -8.81 -9.55
CA PRO A 28 -9.59 -8.04 -10.75
C PRO A 28 -9.69 -6.55 -10.39
N TYR A 29 -8.61 -5.81 -10.57
CA TYR A 29 -8.67 -4.35 -10.60
C TYR A 29 -9.53 -4.00 -11.80
N ASN A 30 -10.84 -3.82 -11.59
CA ASN A 30 -11.65 -3.12 -12.55
C ASN A 30 -11.04 -1.74 -12.66
N SER A 31 -10.37 -1.47 -13.78
CA SER A 31 -9.74 -0.21 -14.21
C SER A 31 -10.62 1.04 -14.09
N ARG A 32 -11.87 0.92 -13.63
CA ARG A 32 -12.84 1.99 -13.41
C ARG A 32 -12.39 3.06 -12.40
N GLY A 33 -11.37 2.78 -11.58
CA GLY A 33 -10.90 3.71 -10.55
C GLY A 33 -9.60 4.46 -10.85
N LEU A 34 -8.88 4.14 -11.94
CA LEU A 34 -7.56 4.73 -12.21
C LEU A 34 -7.66 5.84 -13.26
N LEU A 35 -7.07 7.00 -12.94
CA LEU A 35 -6.94 8.13 -13.86
C LEU A 35 -5.48 8.33 -14.26
N GLU A 36 -5.27 8.94 -15.42
CA GLU A 36 -3.92 9.32 -15.85
C GLU A 36 -3.39 10.42 -14.92
N LYS A 37 -2.43 10.07 -14.07
CA LYS A 37 -1.80 10.98 -13.12
C LYS A 37 -0.35 10.63 -12.94
N LYS A 38 0.54 11.55 -13.32
CA LYS A 38 1.98 11.34 -13.17
C LYS A 38 2.38 11.22 -11.69
N LEU A 39 3.13 10.18 -11.39
CA LEU A 39 3.79 9.95 -10.10
C LEU A 39 5.29 9.83 -10.37
N TYR A 40 6.08 10.47 -9.52
CA TYR A 40 7.52 10.27 -9.42
C TYR A 40 7.78 9.47 -8.15
N TYR A 41 8.63 8.47 -8.22
CA TYR A 41 8.95 7.62 -7.07
C TYR A 41 10.43 7.32 -7.00
N VAL A 42 10.86 6.88 -5.82
CA VAL A 42 12.20 6.33 -5.57
C VAL A 42 12.04 4.93 -5.02
N ASP A 43 12.63 3.95 -5.69
CA ASP A 43 12.62 2.55 -5.23
C ASP A 43 13.49 2.34 -3.98
N GLU A 44 13.43 1.15 -3.40
CA GLU A 44 14.22 0.80 -2.21
C GLU A 44 15.75 0.92 -2.44
N ASN A 45 16.20 0.77 -3.69
CA ASN A 45 17.62 0.91 -4.07
C ASN A 45 18.02 2.37 -4.30
N GLY A 46 17.12 3.34 -4.12
CA GLY A 46 17.39 4.76 -4.34
C GLY A 46 17.28 5.19 -5.80
N LYS A 47 16.82 4.33 -6.71
CA LYS A 47 16.63 4.67 -8.12
C LYS A 47 15.30 5.39 -8.33
N ALA A 48 15.36 6.54 -8.98
CA ALA A 48 14.17 7.30 -9.34
C ALA A 48 13.45 6.70 -10.57
N GLY A 49 12.13 6.79 -10.58
CA GLY A 49 11.26 6.37 -11.68
C GLY A 49 9.99 7.21 -11.78
N THR A 50 9.18 6.92 -12.80
CA THR A 50 7.88 7.57 -12.99
C THR A 50 6.86 6.61 -13.61
N CYS A 51 5.57 6.89 -13.38
CA CYS A 51 4.43 6.19 -13.95
C CYS A 51 3.21 7.14 -14.04
N GLU A 52 2.19 6.77 -14.83
CA GLU A 52 0.98 7.59 -15.06
C GLU A 52 -0.30 6.90 -14.58
N PHE A 53 -0.37 5.57 -14.69
CA PHE A 53 -1.47 4.79 -14.12
C PHE A 53 -0.90 3.92 -13.01
N TRP A 54 -1.40 4.12 -11.80
CA TRP A 54 -0.83 3.46 -10.63
C TRP A 54 -1.85 3.29 -9.50
N SER A 55 -1.60 2.28 -8.67
CA SER A 55 -2.11 2.23 -7.31
C SER A 55 -0.94 2.06 -6.35
N LEU A 56 -1.03 2.70 -5.19
CA LEU A 56 -0.01 2.63 -4.15
C LEU A 56 -0.61 1.91 -2.95
N TYR A 57 -0.19 0.67 -2.73
CA TYR A 57 -0.59 -0.08 -1.55
C TYR A 57 0.09 0.52 -0.32
N LEU A 58 -0.71 0.85 0.71
CA LEU A 58 -0.30 1.55 1.94
C LEU A 58 -0.24 0.63 3.17
N GLY A 59 -0.51 -0.65 2.97
CA GLY A 59 -0.47 -1.67 4.00
C GLY A 59 -1.85 -2.22 4.39
N LYS A 60 -1.77 -3.30 5.17
CA LYS A 60 -2.92 -3.98 5.80
C LYS A 60 -3.00 -3.55 7.25
N HIS A 61 -4.20 -3.22 7.70
CA HIS A 61 -4.46 -2.66 9.02
C HIS A 61 -5.68 -3.31 9.68
N SER A 62 -5.58 -3.48 10.98
CA SER A 62 -6.71 -3.77 11.86
C SER A 62 -7.32 -2.43 12.29
N CYS A 63 -8.59 -2.20 12.02
CA CYS A 63 -9.27 -0.97 12.42
C CYS A 63 -10.74 -1.22 12.77
N LYS A 64 -11.32 -0.26 13.50
CA LYS A 64 -12.74 -0.28 13.84
C LYS A 64 -13.52 0.51 12.80
N ILE A 65 -14.47 -0.15 12.15
CA ILE A 65 -15.30 0.42 11.09
C ILE A 65 -16.76 0.38 11.53
N THR A 66 -17.48 1.47 11.34
CA THR A 66 -18.90 1.59 11.67
C THR A 66 -19.73 1.39 10.40
N LYS A 67 -20.65 0.41 10.42
CA LYS A 67 -21.57 0.16 9.29
C LYS A 67 -23.02 0.08 9.75
N PRO A 68 -23.96 0.64 8.96
CA PRO A 68 -25.37 0.48 9.21
C PRO A 68 -25.84 -0.93 8.81
N PHE A 69 -26.57 -1.59 9.69
CA PHE A 69 -27.22 -2.88 9.44
C PHE A 69 -28.75 -2.74 9.54
N PRO A 70 -29.52 -3.28 8.59
CA PRO A 70 -30.98 -3.24 8.65
C PRO A 70 -31.50 -3.86 9.95
N GLY A 71 -32.26 -3.09 10.73
CA GLY A 71 -32.85 -3.52 12.01
C GLY A 71 -31.93 -3.44 13.24
N GLU A 72 -30.62 -3.21 13.07
CA GLU A 72 -29.66 -3.09 14.18
C GLU A 72 -29.06 -1.68 14.32
N GLY A 73 -29.16 -0.84 13.28
CA GLY A 73 -28.54 0.48 13.25
C GLY A 73 -27.04 0.40 12.99
N ASP A 74 -26.29 1.37 13.51
CA ASP A 74 -24.84 1.44 13.33
C ASP A 74 -24.11 0.47 14.26
N VAL A 75 -23.32 -0.42 13.67
CA VAL A 75 -22.52 -1.41 14.40
C VAL A 75 -21.05 -1.17 14.14
N VAL A 76 -20.27 -1.10 15.22
CA VAL A 76 -18.80 -1.02 15.17
C VAL A 76 -18.23 -2.42 15.02
N LEU A 77 -17.40 -2.62 14.00
CA LEU A 77 -16.80 -3.90 13.64
C LEU A 77 -15.29 -3.80 13.65
N ASP A 78 -14.62 -4.80 14.22
CA ASP A 78 -13.20 -5.00 13.98
C ASP A 78 -13.01 -5.60 12.57
N ALA A 79 -12.20 -4.93 11.76
CA ALA A 79 -11.96 -5.29 10.37
C ALA A 79 -10.46 -5.30 10.03
N GLU A 80 -10.10 -6.18 9.11
CA GLU A 80 -8.77 -6.25 8.48
C GLU A 80 -8.86 -5.66 7.07
N VAL A 81 -8.26 -4.48 6.87
CA VAL A 81 -8.43 -3.66 5.67
C VAL A 81 -7.10 -3.42 4.97
N ASN A 82 -7.07 -3.62 3.65
CA ASN A 82 -5.95 -3.24 2.79
C ASN A 82 -6.22 -1.88 2.15
N PHE A 83 -5.38 -0.89 2.44
CA PHE A 83 -5.53 0.45 1.87
C PHE A 83 -4.69 0.63 0.61
N ASN A 84 -5.28 1.23 -0.41
CA ASN A 84 -4.63 1.59 -1.67
C ASN A 84 -4.94 3.03 -2.01
N PHE A 85 -3.90 3.84 -2.23
CA PHE A 85 -4.03 5.17 -2.79
C PHE A 85 -3.99 5.08 -4.31
N LEU A 86 -5.01 5.61 -4.98
CA LEU A 86 -5.17 5.44 -6.43
C LEU A 86 -4.74 6.69 -7.19
N SER A 87 -4.42 6.54 -8.48
CA SER A 87 -4.08 7.66 -9.36
C SER A 87 -5.22 8.65 -9.59
N SER A 88 -6.44 8.31 -9.16
CA SER A 88 -7.62 9.18 -9.05
C SER A 88 -7.67 10.02 -7.77
N LEU A 89 -6.62 9.96 -6.95
CA LEU A 89 -6.42 10.79 -5.75
C LEU A 89 -7.36 10.51 -4.57
N TYR A 90 -7.90 9.29 -4.46
CA TYR A 90 -8.54 8.83 -3.23
C TYR A 90 -7.91 7.54 -2.70
N ILE A 91 -8.13 7.26 -1.42
CA ILE A 91 -7.64 6.06 -0.75
C ILE A 91 -8.82 5.13 -0.50
N GLU A 92 -8.81 3.97 -1.16
CA GLU A 92 -9.78 2.89 -0.91
C GLU A 92 -9.21 1.85 0.04
N GLY A 93 -10.03 1.40 0.98
CA GLY A 93 -9.78 0.31 1.89
C GLY A 93 -10.72 -0.86 1.58
N LYS A 94 -10.13 -2.01 1.20
CA LYS A 94 -10.90 -3.25 0.97
C LYS A 94 -10.49 -4.32 1.96
N GLY A 95 -11.46 -4.90 2.65
CA GLY A 95 -11.21 -5.76 3.79
C GLY A 95 -12.34 -6.73 4.12
N TYR A 96 -12.18 -7.37 5.27
CA TYR A 96 -13.14 -8.30 5.84
C TYR A 96 -13.28 -8.08 7.35
N SER A 97 -14.48 -8.29 7.86
CA SER A 97 -14.82 -8.33 9.29
C SER A 97 -15.53 -9.66 9.61
N SER A 98 -15.92 -9.83 10.87
CA SER A 98 -16.80 -10.93 11.30
C SER A 98 -18.14 -10.97 10.57
N ARG A 99 -18.59 -9.84 9.99
CA ARG A 99 -19.85 -9.71 9.23
C ARG A 99 -19.66 -9.68 7.71
N GLY A 100 -18.48 -10.07 7.22
CA GLY A 100 -18.21 -10.20 5.79
C GLY A 100 -17.35 -9.08 5.21
N LYS A 101 -17.55 -8.79 3.92
CA LYS A 101 -16.74 -7.80 3.18
C LYS A 101 -16.96 -6.39 3.71
N ILE A 102 -15.88 -5.61 3.78
CA ILE A 102 -15.88 -4.21 4.17
C ILE A 102 -15.18 -3.40 3.09
N ASP A 103 -15.85 -2.33 2.67
CA ASP A 103 -15.27 -1.24 1.88
C ASP A 103 -15.30 0.03 2.73
N VAL A 104 -14.18 0.75 2.80
CA VAL A 104 -14.02 1.97 3.60
C VAL A 104 -13.10 2.94 2.89
N ASP A 105 -13.43 4.22 2.94
CA ASP A 105 -12.56 5.27 2.41
C ASP A 105 -11.64 5.81 3.51
N ALA A 106 -10.45 6.24 3.12
CA ALA A 106 -9.50 6.90 4.02
C ALA A 106 -9.01 8.22 3.44
N LYS A 107 -8.45 9.04 4.32
CA LYS A 107 -7.71 10.24 3.96
C LYS A 107 -6.30 10.17 4.50
N PHE A 108 -5.42 10.98 3.92
CA PHE A 108 -4.16 11.32 4.57
C PHE A 108 -4.42 12.31 5.68
N ALA A 109 -3.70 12.19 6.79
CA ALA A 109 -3.76 13.12 7.89
C ALA A 109 -2.40 13.39 8.51
N VAL A 110 -2.24 14.58 9.06
CA VAL A 110 -1.04 15.04 9.78
C VAL A 110 -1.41 15.46 11.20
N PRO A 111 -0.47 15.43 12.16
CA PRO A 111 -0.70 15.98 13.50
C PRO A 111 -1.09 17.46 13.47
N GLU A 112 -2.12 17.84 14.24
CA GLU A 112 -2.49 19.23 14.52
C GLU A 112 -2.93 19.35 15.98
N GLY A 113 -2.08 19.92 16.84
CA GLY A 113 -2.27 19.92 18.29
C GLY A 113 -2.34 18.49 18.85
N ASP A 114 -3.36 18.20 19.64
CA ASP A 114 -3.62 16.87 20.20
C ASP A 114 -4.36 15.93 19.22
N GLY A 115 -4.70 16.42 18.02
CA GLY A 115 -5.53 15.72 17.04
C GLY A 115 -4.82 15.40 15.72
N LEU A 116 -5.64 14.97 14.76
CA LEU A 116 -5.26 14.80 13.37
C LEU A 116 -6.05 15.76 12.50
N LYS A 117 -5.36 16.32 11.50
CA LYS A 117 -5.95 17.12 10.44
C LYS A 117 -5.84 16.36 9.13
N ASP A 118 -6.98 16.15 8.48
CA ASP A 118 -7.01 15.61 7.12
C ASP A 118 -6.31 16.56 6.15
N ILE A 119 -5.55 16.01 5.22
CA ILE A 119 -4.93 16.75 4.12
C ILE A 119 -5.36 16.14 2.79
N GLU A 120 -5.58 17.02 1.82
CA GLU A 120 -5.84 16.62 0.45
C GLU A 120 -4.52 16.24 -0.24
N PRO A 121 -4.51 15.25 -1.16
CA PRO A 121 -3.31 14.85 -1.87
C PRO A 121 -2.61 15.98 -2.61
N GLU A 122 -3.34 16.99 -3.09
CA GLU A 122 -2.80 18.17 -3.75
C GLU A 122 -1.94 19.03 -2.83
N GLN A 123 -2.13 18.92 -1.52
CA GLN A 123 -1.32 19.65 -0.53
C GLN A 123 0.04 18.97 -0.31
N ILE A 124 0.24 17.74 -0.78
CA ILE A 124 1.49 16.98 -0.59
C ILE A 124 2.53 17.44 -1.61
N GLU A 125 3.66 17.97 -1.13
CA GLU A 125 4.82 18.22 -1.97
C GLU A 125 5.57 16.91 -2.24
N TYR A 126 5.86 16.15 -1.18
CA TYR A 126 6.44 14.81 -1.27
C TYR A 126 6.20 13.98 0.00
N VAL A 127 6.27 12.67 -0.16
CA VAL A 127 6.25 11.68 0.92
C VAL A 127 7.56 10.89 0.87
N TYR A 128 8.17 10.63 2.02
CA TYR A 128 9.40 9.85 2.14
C TYR A 128 9.38 8.96 3.37
N ASP A 129 10.52 8.30 3.64
CA ASP A 129 10.68 7.38 4.77
C ASP A 129 9.60 6.30 4.80
N TYR A 130 9.43 5.62 3.66
CA TYR A 130 8.45 4.53 3.48
C TYR A 130 7.00 4.92 3.77
N GLY A 131 6.68 6.22 3.69
CA GLY A 131 5.34 6.75 3.95
C GLY A 131 5.17 7.32 5.36
N ALA A 132 6.19 7.27 6.21
CA ALA A 132 6.10 7.80 7.56
C ALA A 132 6.14 9.33 7.60
N LYS A 133 6.82 9.97 6.65
CA LYS A 133 7.04 11.42 6.64
C LYS A 133 6.46 12.09 5.40
N VAL A 134 5.91 13.28 5.58
CA VAL A 134 5.34 14.11 4.53
C VAL A 134 5.82 15.54 4.64
N LYS A 135 6.07 16.17 3.50
CA LYS A 135 6.15 17.63 3.37
C LYS A 135 4.84 18.13 2.77
N VAL A 136 4.12 18.93 3.54
CA VAL A 136 2.90 19.61 3.10
C VAL A 136 3.26 20.98 2.54
N SER A 137 2.51 21.44 1.54
CA SER A 137 2.68 22.74 0.90
C SER A 137 2.65 23.86 1.94
N ASN A 138 3.71 24.68 1.96
CA ASN A 138 3.91 25.77 2.93
C ASN A 138 3.96 25.33 4.41
N GLY A 139 4.08 24.04 4.71
CA GLY A 139 4.21 23.50 6.06
C GLY A 139 5.58 22.88 6.32
N ASP A 140 5.88 22.52 7.56
CA ASP A 140 7.08 21.76 7.89
C ASP A 140 6.92 20.27 7.56
N VAL A 141 8.04 19.55 7.56
CA VAL A 141 8.01 18.10 7.47
C VAL A 141 7.39 17.54 8.75
N THR A 142 6.44 16.62 8.60
CA THR A 142 5.72 16.01 9.73
C THR A 142 5.41 14.54 9.45
N ASP A 143 4.81 13.87 10.43
CA ASP A 143 4.35 12.49 10.29
C ASP A 143 3.10 12.41 9.40
N LEU A 144 3.00 11.33 8.63
CA LEU A 144 1.85 11.04 7.78
C LEU A 144 1.09 9.81 8.31
N TYR A 145 -0.23 9.94 8.37
CA TYR A 145 -1.13 8.87 8.80
C TYR A 145 -2.24 8.64 7.77
N LEU A 146 -2.80 7.43 7.79
CA LEU A 146 -4.12 7.13 7.24
C LEU A 146 -5.17 7.39 8.31
N HIS A 147 -6.28 7.99 7.90
CA HIS A 147 -7.37 8.38 8.80
C HIS A 147 -8.74 7.83 8.32
N PRO A 148 -8.97 6.50 8.34
CA PRO A 148 -10.29 5.94 8.07
C PRO A 148 -11.18 6.01 9.32
N GLU A 149 -12.35 6.64 9.20
CA GLU A 149 -13.41 6.66 10.24
C GLU A 149 -12.88 6.98 11.66
N GLY A 150 -11.98 7.96 11.79
CA GLY A 150 -11.41 8.39 13.07
C GLY A 150 -10.23 7.55 13.58
N ASN A 151 -9.83 6.49 12.88
CA ASN A 151 -8.67 5.67 13.27
C ASN A 151 -7.37 6.35 12.84
N LYS A 152 -6.38 6.46 13.74
CA LYS A 152 -5.01 6.89 13.41
C LYS A 152 -4.17 5.68 13.03
N LEU A 153 -3.89 5.48 11.74
CA LEU A 153 -3.11 4.33 11.26
C LEU A 153 -1.81 4.80 10.58
N PRO A 154 -0.63 4.26 10.94
CA PRO A 154 0.61 4.59 10.23
C PRO A 154 0.61 3.97 8.82
N ILE A 155 1.43 4.48 7.90
CA ILE A 155 1.68 3.77 6.64
C ILE A 155 2.69 2.66 6.91
N ARG A 156 2.34 1.41 6.62
CA ARG A 156 3.18 0.23 6.94
C ARG A 156 4.10 -0.19 5.81
N ARG A 157 3.71 0.11 4.57
CA ARG A 157 4.41 -0.30 3.35
C ARG A 157 3.96 0.59 2.22
N MET A 158 4.88 0.94 1.32
CA MET A 158 4.55 1.56 0.04
C MET A 158 4.99 0.65 -1.11
N LEU A 159 4.00 0.10 -1.83
CA LEU A 159 4.22 -0.70 -3.04
C LEU A 159 3.44 -0.07 -4.19
N VAL A 160 4.16 0.52 -5.14
CA VAL A 160 3.53 1.08 -6.34
C VAL A 160 3.28 -0.04 -7.36
N ARG A 161 2.01 -0.23 -7.69
CA ARG A 161 1.56 -1.04 -8.80
C ARG A 161 1.44 -0.16 -10.02
N ILE A 162 2.13 -0.52 -11.09
CA ILE A 162 2.14 0.25 -12.34
C ILE A 162 1.27 -0.45 -13.38
N PHE A 163 0.48 0.33 -14.09
CA PHE A 163 -0.33 -0.11 -15.22
C PHE A 163 0.10 0.59 -16.50
N THR A 164 -0.04 -0.11 -17.63
CA THR A 164 0.19 0.43 -18.97
C THR A 164 -1.15 0.53 -19.68
N TYR A 165 -1.41 1.66 -20.34
CA TYR A 165 -2.61 1.84 -21.13
C TYR A 165 -2.44 1.31 -22.55
N ASP A 166 -3.19 0.27 -22.90
CA ASP A 166 -3.31 -0.21 -24.27
C ASP A 166 -4.35 0.64 -25.01
N LYS A 167 -3.86 1.48 -25.93
CA LYS A 167 -4.70 2.36 -26.75
C LYS A 167 -5.64 1.61 -27.69
N LYS A 168 -5.25 0.42 -28.16
CA LYS A 168 -6.02 -0.39 -29.11
C LYS A 168 -7.23 -0.99 -28.42
N TYR A 169 -7.03 -1.59 -27.25
CA TYR A 169 -8.11 -2.24 -26.50
C TYR A 169 -8.78 -1.34 -25.47
N LYS A 170 -8.28 -0.11 -25.28
CA LYS A 170 -8.72 0.84 -24.26
C LYS A 170 -8.72 0.21 -22.86
N SER A 171 -7.68 -0.57 -22.58
CA SER A 171 -7.51 -1.33 -21.33
C SER A 171 -6.29 -0.86 -20.55
N LEU A 172 -6.34 -1.04 -19.23
CA LEU A 172 -5.17 -0.90 -18.37
C LEU A 172 -4.67 -2.29 -18.01
N ASP A 173 -3.45 -2.57 -18.43
CA ASP A 173 -2.80 -3.85 -18.17
C ASP A 173 -1.75 -3.69 -17.07
N PHE A 174 -1.77 -4.63 -16.13
CA PHE A 174 -0.77 -4.68 -15.06
C PHE A 174 0.62 -4.86 -15.67
N ALA A 175 1.54 -3.96 -15.30
CA ALA A 175 2.92 -4.03 -15.75
C ALA A 175 3.81 -4.69 -14.70
N ARG A 176 3.85 -4.14 -13.47
CA ARG A 176 4.69 -4.62 -12.37
C ARG A 176 4.34 -3.94 -11.05
N ASP A 177 4.81 -4.54 -9.96
CA ASP A 177 4.83 -3.96 -8.61
C ASP A 177 6.27 -3.56 -8.24
N ILE A 178 6.46 -2.40 -7.60
CA ILE A 178 7.75 -1.88 -7.13
C ILE A 178 7.61 -1.39 -5.69
N ALA A 179 8.49 -1.85 -4.80
CA ALA A 179 8.56 -1.28 -3.46
C ALA A 179 9.28 0.07 -3.51
N ILE A 180 8.71 1.09 -2.87
CA ILE A 180 9.21 2.46 -2.91
C ILE A 180 9.38 3.01 -1.52
N LYS A 181 10.34 3.92 -1.36
CA LYS A 181 10.59 4.64 -0.10
C LYS A 181 10.11 6.09 -0.12
N ALA A 182 9.85 6.64 -1.31
CA ALA A 182 9.36 8.00 -1.48
C ALA A 182 8.55 8.17 -2.76
N PHE A 183 7.62 9.14 -2.77
CA PHE A 183 6.91 9.58 -3.96
C PHE A 183 6.59 11.08 -3.94
N SER A 184 6.32 11.65 -5.12
CA SER A 184 5.84 13.02 -5.31
C SER A 184 5.07 13.12 -6.62
N PHE A 185 4.20 14.12 -6.74
CA PHE A 185 3.55 14.49 -8.00
C PHE A 185 4.40 15.40 -8.89
N SER A 186 5.58 15.82 -8.43
CA SER A 186 6.49 16.66 -9.19
C SER A 186 7.92 16.13 -9.21
N LYS A 187 8.66 16.49 -10.27
CA LYS A 187 10.09 16.16 -10.39
C LYS A 187 10.93 16.86 -9.33
N ALA A 188 10.58 18.09 -8.95
CA ALA A 188 11.29 18.83 -7.90
C ALA A 188 11.06 18.16 -6.53
N GLY A 189 9.80 17.87 -6.19
CA GLY A 189 9.45 17.24 -4.91
C GLY A 189 10.14 15.88 -4.71
N ILE A 190 10.26 15.05 -5.75
CA ILE A 190 10.98 13.77 -5.59
C ILE A 190 12.49 13.96 -5.37
N GLN A 191 13.10 15.01 -5.94
CA GLN A 191 14.51 15.33 -5.70
C GLN A 191 14.72 15.80 -4.25
N ASP A 192 13.79 16.58 -3.72
CA ASP A 192 13.84 17.03 -2.33
C ASP A 192 13.58 15.87 -1.35
N ALA A 193 12.68 14.96 -1.67
CA ALA A 193 12.48 13.73 -0.91
C ALA A 193 13.75 12.87 -0.82
N MET A 194 14.52 12.77 -1.91
CA MET A 194 15.80 12.05 -1.92
C MET A 194 16.84 12.73 -1.02
N ARG A 195 16.88 14.07 -0.99
CA ARG A 195 17.79 14.83 -0.11
C ARG A 195 17.40 14.66 1.35
N ALA A 196 16.12 14.77 1.66
CA ALA A 196 15.59 14.59 3.00
C ALA A 196 15.90 13.19 3.55
N GLY A 197 15.64 12.14 2.76
CA GLY A 197 15.91 10.75 3.16
C GLY A 197 17.38 10.43 3.43
N SER A 198 18.32 11.12 2.77
CA SER A 198 19.76 10.93 3.01
C SER A 198 20.26 11.59 4.30
N SER A 199 19.51 12.54 4.88
CA SER A 199 19.91 13.27 6.09
C SER A 199 19.51 12.59 7.40
N THR A 200 18.74 11.51 7.32
CA THR A 200 18.21 10.76 8.48
C THR A 200 18.97 9.45 8.73
N GLN A 201 20.01 9.15 7.93
CA GLN A 201 20.93 8.02 8.12
C GLN A 201 22.24 8.50 8.78
#